data_AF-A0A7S3TKK0-F1
#
_entry.id   AF-A0A7S3TKK0-F1
#
_cell.length_a   1.000
_cell.length_b   1.000
_cell.length_c   1.000
_cell.angle_alpha   90.00
_cell.angle_beta   90.00
_cell.angle_gamma   90.00
#
_symmetry.space_group_name_H-M   'P 1'
#
loop_
_entity.id
_entity.type
_entity.pdbx_description
1 polymer ?
#
loop_
_entity_poly.entity_id
_entity_poly.type
_entity_poly.pdbx_seq_one_letter_code
_entity_poly.pdbx_strand_id
1 'polypeptide(L)'
;EEYAAAAAAGGDVFGKTVFPHAPLLASAELWAGRIVPVLHYTMGGITFAADGAVLSAAGERIGGLHAAGEVTGGVHGNNRLGGNSLLECTVFGSIVGNKLAAKAAEARRARDAASTAAASAPAAAAVAAPASVASPAAAAADFAAPSDGGGAASEPRAVSASELKAARRLRREMSRGWPR
;
A
#
# COMPACT_ATOMS: atom_id res chain seq x y z
N GLU A 1 -35.32 -21.49 8.39
CA GLU A 1 -36.66 -21.06 7.95
C GLU A 1 -36.77 -19.54 7.86
N GLU A 2 -36.44 -18.78 8.92
CA GLU A 2 -36.46 -17.31 8.91
C GLU A 2 -35.65 -16.68 7.77
N TYR A 3 -34.44 -17.18 7.48
CA TYR A 3 -33.63 -16.72 6.34
C TYR A 3 -34.36 -16.86 5.00
N ALA A 4 -35.11 -17.96 4.80
CA ALA A 4 -35.84 -18.21 3.55
C ALA A 4 -37.05 -17.28 3.44
N ALA A 5 -37.76 -17.03 4.54
CA ALA A 5 -38.85 -16.07 4.60
C ALA A 5 -38.36 -14.64 4.30
N ALA A 6 -37.23 -14.23 4.90
CA ALA A 6 -36.61 -12.93 4.65
C ALA A 6 -36.14 -12.78 3.20
N ALA A 7 -35.56 -13.82 2.61
CA ALA A 7 -35.18 -13.83 1.20
C ALA A 7 -36.39 -13.64 0.27
N ALA A 8 -37.52 -14.30 0.56
CA ALA A 8 -38.76 -14.13 -0.20
C ALA A 8 -39.40 -12.74 0.01
N ALA A 9 -39.25 -12.15 1.19
CA ALA A 9 -39.73 -10.81 1.51
C ALA A 9 -38.82 -9.69 0.97
N GLY A 10 -37.61 -10.00 0.49
CA GLY A 10 -36.65 -9.04 -0.05
C GLY A 10 -35.84 -8.27 1.02
N GLY A 11 -35.88 -8.70 2.29
CA GLY A 11 -35.21 -8.01 3.38
C GLY A 11 -35.27 -8.77 4.71
N ASP A 12 -34.25 -8.61 5.55
CA ASP A 12 -34.26 -9.09 6.95
C ASP A 12 -34.18 -7.94 7.97
N VAL A 13 -34.35 -8.30 9.25
CA VAL A 13 -34.28 -7.36 10.39
C VAL A 13 -32.91 -6.71 10.59
N PHE A 14 -31.86 -7.24 9.94
CA PHE A 14 -30.49 -6.72 9.98
C PHE A 14 -30.18 -5.81 8.77
N GLY A 15 -31.16 -5.56 7.91
CA GLY A 15 -31.03 -4.70 6.73
C GLY A 15 -30.40 -5.38 5.52
N LYS A 16 -30.25 -6.71 5.52
CA LYS A 16 -29.74 -7.46 4.37
C LYS A 16 -30.81 -7.57 3.29
N THR A 17 -30.48 -7.19 2.06
CA THR A 17 -31.41 -7.20 0.92
C THR A 17 -31.03 -8.18 -0.20
N VAL A 18 -29.78 -8.68 -0.21
CA VAL A 18 -29.26 -9.56 -1.28
C VAL A 18 -29.09 -10.98 -0.75
N PHE A 19 -29.79 -11.97 -1.31
CA PHE A 19 -29.82 -13.37 -0.84
C PHE A 19 -29.39 -14.36 -1.93
N PRO A 20 -28.08 -14.48 -2.23
CA PRO A 20 -27.59 -15.20 -3.42
C PRO A 20 -27.76 -16.72 -3.37
N HIS A 21 -28.00 -17.29 -2.18
CA HIS A 21 -28.13 -18.73 -1.97
C HIS A 21 -29.54 -19.16 -1.58
N ALA A 22 -30.54 -18.29 -1.77
CA ALA A 22 -31.93 -18.61 -1.54
C ALA A 22 -32.63 -19.04 -2.85
N PRO A 23 -33.60 -19.97 -2.80
CA PRO A 23 -34.04 -20.72 -1.62
C PRO A 23 -33.07 -21.85 -1.26
N LEU A 24 -32.96 -22.15 0.04
CA LEU A 24 -32.23 -23.34 0.50
C LEU A 24 -33.12 -24.57 0.28
N LEU A 25 -32.59 -25.59 -0.39
CA LEU A 25 -33.29 -26.87 -0.56
C LEU A 25 -33.30 -27.63 0.76
N ALA A 26 -34.44 -28.23 1.14
CA ALA A 26 -34.55 -29.01 2.37
C ALA A 26 -33.63 -30.24 2.39
N SER A 27 -33.25 -30.74 1.21
CA SER A 27 -32.30 -31.86 1.04
C SER A 27 -30.84 -31.42 0.95
N ALA A 28 -30.54 -30.12 1.04
CA ALA A 28 -29.17 -29.64 0.92
C ALA A 28 -28.34 -30.07 2.12
N GLU A 29 -27.13 -30.56 1.83
CA GLU A 29 -26.10 -30.72 2.85
C GLU A 29 -25.69 -29.34 3.38
N LEU A 30 -25.67 -29.20 4.71
CA LEU A 30 -25.34 -27.95 5.37
C LEU A 30 -23.92 -28.00 5.94
N TRP A 31 -23.15 -26.95 5.64
CA TRP A 31 -21.80 -26.76 6.15
C TRP A 31 -21.81 -25.66 7.21
N ALA A 32 -21.15 -25.92 8.34
CA ALA A 32 -20.98 -24.94 9.41
C ALA A 32 -19.49 -24.71 9.66
N GLY A 33 -19.08 -23.44 9.70
CA GLY A 33 -17.71 -23.03 9.99
C GLY A 33 -17.69 -21.95 11.05
N ARG A 34 -16.72 -22.01 11.97
CA ARG A 34 -16.49 -20.93 12.94
C ARG A 34 -15.59 -19.86 12.32
N ILE A 35 -16.03 -18.61 12.40
CA ILE A 35 -15.31 -17.45 11.88
C ILE A 35 -14.87 -16.56 13.05
N VAL A 36 -13.63 -16.08 13.00
CA VAL A 36 -13.09 -15.10 13.94
C VAL A 36 -12.40 -13.96 13.18
N PRO A 37 -12.49 -12.70 13.63
CA PRO A 37 -11.78 -11.59 13.00
C PRO A 37 -10.26 -11.74 13.12
N VAL A 38 -9.55 -11.34 12.07
CA VAL A 38 -8.08 -11.25 12.03
C VAL A 38 -7.66 -9.93 11.39
N LEU A 39 -6.45 -9.45 11.71
CA LEU A 39 -5.85 -8.34 10.98
C LEU A 39 -5.70 -8.73 9.51
N HIS A 40 -6.21 -7.90 8.61
CA HIS A 40 -6.33 -8.25 7.19
C HIS A 40 -5.65 -7.26 6.25
N TYR A 41 -5.74 -5.96 6.49
CA TYR A 41 -5.25 -4.93 5.58
C TYR A 41 -4.86 -3.66 6.34
N THR A 42 -3.79 -2.99 5.90
CA THR A 42 -3.42 -1.65 6.38
C THR A 42 -3.72 -0.60 5.31
N MET A 43 -4.73 0.24 5.55
CA MET A 43 -5.17 1.26 4.57
C MET A 43 -4.24 2.48 4.49
N GLY A 44 -3.43 2.72 5.52
CA GLY A 44 -2.42 3.78 5.54
C GLY A 44 -1.15 3.36 4.81
N GLY A 45 -0.26 4.32 4.56
CA GLY A 45 1.00 4.05 3.87
C GLY A 45 1.61 5.31 3.29
N ILE A 46 2.50 5.12 2.32
CA ILE A 46 3.21 6.19 1.62
C ILE A 46 2.22 7.03 0.81
N THR A 47 2.26 8.35 0.99
CA THR A 47 1.51 9.31 0.16
C THR A 47 2.13 9.38 -1.23
N PHE A 48 1.31 9.25 -2.26
CA PHE A 48 1.76 9.21 -3.64
C PHE A 48 0.74 9.88 -4.58
N ALA A 49 1.19 10.29 -5.75
CA ALA A 49 0.33 10.83 -6.80
C ALA A 49 -0.25 9.73 -7.69
N ALA A 50 -1.29 10.04 -8.47
CA ALA A 50 -1.96 9.08 -9.35
C ALA A 50 -1.05 8.40 -10.39
N ASP A 51 0.11 8.99 -10.68
CA ASP A 51 1.13 8.44 -11.57
C ASP A 51 2.21 7.60 -10.84
N GLY A 52 1.96 7.25 -9.58
CA GLY A 52 2.82 6.41 -8.76
C GLY A 52 3.99 7.13 -8.08
N ALA A 53 4.16 8.44 -8.30
CA ALA A 53 5.28 9.19 -7.71
C ALA A 53 5.07 9.41 -6.20
N VAL A 54 6.08 9.11 -5.39
CA VAL A 54 6.02 9.35 -3.94
C VAL A 54 6.09 10.85 -3.63
N LEU A 55 5.31 11.29 -2.65
CA LEU A 55 5.24 12.65 -2.17
C LEU A 55 5.95 12.79 -0.83
N SER A 56 6.65 13.91 -0.65
CA SER A 56 7.19 14.34 0.65
C SER A 56 6.07 14.83 1.57
N ALA A 57 6.39 15.11 2.82
CA ALA A 57 5.46 15.73 3.77
C ALA A 57 4.94 17.10 3.30
N ALA A 58 5.71 17.81 2.47
CA ALA A 58 5.31 19.08 1.85
C ALA A 58 4.44 18.91 0.60
N GLY A 59 4.14 17.67 0.19
CA GLY A 59 3.39 17.38 -1.04
C GLY A 59 4.23 17.42 -2.32
N GLU A 60 5.56 17.51 -2.20
CA GLU A 60 6.48 17.59 -3.33
C GLU A 60 6.90 16.20 -3.81
N ARG A 61 7.09 16.03 -5.12
CA ARG A 61 7.50 14.75 -5.71
C ARG A 61 8.95 14.42 -5.35
N ILE A 62 9.17 13.24 -4.79
CA ILE A 62 10.52 12.73 -4.52
C ILE A 62 11.08 12.09 -5.80
N GLY A 63 12.12 12.70 -6.34
CA GLY A 63 12.72 12.31 -7.62
C GLY A 63 13.18 10.84 -7.65
N GLY A 64 12.63 10.07 -8.58
CA GLY A 64 13.00 8.66 -8.80
C GLY A 64 12.28 7.66 -7.90
N LEU A 65 11.57 8.11 -6.86
CA LEU A 65 10.87 7.24 -5.92
C LEU A 65 9.40 7.05 -6.33
N HIS A 66 8.98 5.78 -6.44
CA HIS A 66 7.61 5.41 -6.78
C HIS A 66 7.11 4.33 -5.81
N ALA A 67 5.80 4.27 -5.61
CA ALA A 67 5.15 3.28 -4.76
C ALA A 67 3.86 2.76 -5.42
N ALA A 68 3.51 1.50 -5.13
CA ALA A 68 2.31 0.86 -5.62
C ALA A 68 1.89 -0.29 -4.68
N GLY A 69 0.58 -0.53 -4.57
CA GLY A 69 0.02 -1.59 -3.73
C GLY A 69 -0.18 -1.18 -2.27
N GLU A 70 -0.31 -2.17 -1.38
CA GLU A 70 -0.67 -1.98 0.05
C GLU A 70 0.33 -1.12 0.84
N VAL A 71 1.56 -0.93 0.35
CA VAL A 71 2.52 0.01 0.95
C VAL A 71 2.06 1.47 0.85
N THR A 72 1.11 1.77 -0.04
CA THR A 72 0.59 3.11 -0.28
C THR A 72 -0.62 3.45 0.59
N GLY A 73 -0.77 4.74 0.89
CA GLY A 73 -1.89 5.25 1.68
C GLY A 73 -2.85 6.09 0.83
N GLY A 74 -4.10 6.19 1.28
CA GLY A 74 -5.08 7.14 0.76
C GLY A 74 -6.08 6.57 -0.26
N VAL A 75 -5.77 5.45 -0.93
CA VAL A 75 -6.65 4.83 -1.95
C VAL A 75 -7.97 4.34 -1.33
N HIS A 76 -7.90 3.80 -0.11
CA HIS A 76 -9.04 3.13 0.53
C HIS A 76 -9.68 3.93 1.67
N GLY A 77 -9.14 5.10 2.01
CA GLY A 77 -9.59 5.88 3.17
C GLY A 77 -9.59 5.05 4.46
N ASN A 78 -10.69 5.09 5.20
CA ASN A 78 -10.81 4.39 6.48
C ASN A 78 -11.17 2.90 6.36
N ASN A 79 -11.74 2.47 5.22
CA ASN A 79 -12.21 1.11 5.05
C ASN A 79 -12.10 0.66 3.60
N ARG A 80 -11.31 -0.38 3.37
CA ARG A 80 -11.16 -0.99 2.06
C ARG A 80 -12.36 -1.89 1.71
N LEU A 81 -12.91 -1.72 0.51
CA LEU A 81 -13.91 -2.64 -0.05
C LEU A 81 -13.27 -3.94 -0.56
N GLY A 82 -14.00 -5.06 -0.42
CA GLY A 82 -13.60 -6.37 -0.93
C GLY A 82 -13.27 -6.31 -2.43
N GLY A 83 -12.19 -6.98 -2.85
CA GLY A 83 -11.71 -6.97 -4.24
C GLY A 83 -10.79 -5.79 -4.62
N ASN A 84 -10.83 -4.66 -3.91
CA ASN A 84 -10.06 -3.47 -4.32
C ASN A 84 -8.54 -3.58 -4.12
N SER A 85 -8.04 -4.41 -3.20
CA SER A 85 -6.57 -4.50 -2.95
C SER A 85 -5.81 -5.09 -4.14
N LEU A 86 -6.34 -6.15 -4.75
CA LEU A 86 -5.72 -6.73 -5.95
C LEU A 86 -5.78 -5.76 -7.13
N LEU A 87 -6.90 -5.03 -7.25
CA LEU A 87 -7.05 -4.00 -8.28
C LEU A 87 -6.05 -2.86 -8.10
N GLU A 88 -5.89 -2.36 -6.88
CA GLU A 88 -4.89 -1.33 -6.55
C GLU A 88 -3.48 -1.79 -6.92
N CYS A 89 -3.09 -2.99 -6.49
CA CYS A 89 -1.76 -3.54 -6.77
C CYS A 89 -1.49 -3.65 -8.27
N THR A 90 -2.47 -4.16 -9.03
CA THR A 90 -2.31 -4.37 -10.48
C THR A 90 -2.32 -3.07 -11.26
N VAL A 91 -3.24 -2.14 -10.94
CA VAL A 91 -3.37 -0.86 -11.63
C VAL A 91 -2.16 0.04 -11.36
N PHE A 92 -1.84 0.32 -10.09
CA PHE A 92 -0.71 1.19 -9.78
C PHE A 92 0.64 0.54 -10.09
N GLY A 93 0.74 -0.79 -9.94
CA GLY A 93 1.92 -1.54 -10.39
C GLY A 93 2.15 -1.38 -11.90
N SER A 94 1.10 -1.45 -12.70
CA SER A 94 1.20 -1.26 -14.16
C SER A 94 1.54 0.18 -14.53
N ILE A 95 0.92 1.17 -13.87
CA ILE A 95 1.20 2.60 -14.08
C ILE A 95 2.68 2.89 -13.81
N VAL A 96 3.19 2.47 -12.65
CA VAL A 96 4.59 2.66 -12.26
C VAL A 96 5.51 1.89 -13.20
N GLY A 97 5.21 0.63 -13.50
CA GLY A 97 6.02 -0.22 -14.37
C GLY A 97 6.20 0.38 -15.77
N ASN A 98 5.11 0.80 -16.42
CA ASN A 98 5.15 1.41 -17.75
C ASN A 98 5.95 2.73 -17.75
N LYS A 99 5.77 3.55 -16.71
CA LYS A 99 6.46 4.83 -16.56
C LYS A 99 7.97 4.65 -16.37
N LEU A 100 8.38 3.71 -15.53
CA LEU A 100 9.79 3.42 -15.29
C LEU A 100 10.45 2.78 -16.51
N ALA A 101 9.74 1.91 -17.23
CA ALA A 101 10.23 1.32 -18.48
C ALA A 101 10.49 2.38 -19.56
N ALA A 102 9.54 3.32 -19.75
CA ALA A 102 9.71 4.44 -20.69
C ALA A 102 10.92 5.31 -20.31
N LYS A 103 11.05 5.69 -19.04
CA LYS A 103 12.17 6.49 -18.54
C LYS A 103 13.52 5.78 -18.72
N ALA A 104 13.56 4.47 -18.48
CA ALA A 104 14.77 3.67 -18.69
C ALA A 104 15.17 3.59 -20.17
N ALA A 105 14.20 3.45 -21.08
CA ALA A 105 14.45 3.45 -22.51
C ALA A 105 15.00 4.80 -23.01
N GLU A 106 14.44 5.92 -22.54
CA GLU A 106 14.94 7.27 -22.83
C GLU A 106 16.37 7.46 -22.32
N ALA A 107 16.63 7.09 -21.06
CA ALA A 107 17.97 7.18 -20.47
C ALA A 107 18.99 6.30 -21.20
N ARG A 108 18.57 5.14 -21.73
CA ARG A 108 19.42 4.30 -22.57
C ARG A 108 19.72 4.97 -23.91
N ARG A 109 18.72 5.50 -24.60
CA ARG A 109 18.92 6.24 -25.87
C ARG A 109 19.84 7.45 -25.69
N ALA A 110 19.68 8.20 -24.60
CA ALA A 110 20.54 9.34 -24.30
C ALA A 110 22.00 8.92 -24.07
N ARG A 111 22.24 7.81 -23.35
CA ARG A 111 23.58 7.23 -23.19
C ARG A 111 24.17 6.74 -24.51
N ASP A 112 23.38 6.04 -25.31
CA ASP A 112 23.82 5.51 -26.60
C ASP A 112 24.21 6.66 -27.56
N ALA A 113 23.42 7.75 -27.59
CA ALA A 113 23.72 8.96 -28.35
C ALA A 113 24.99 9.68 -27.85
N ALA A 114 25.15 9.83 -26.53
CA ALA A 114 26.34 10.43 -25.94
C ALA A 114 27.61 9.59 -26.23
N SER A 115 27.50 8.27 -26.18
CA SER A 115 28.58 7.34 -26.53
C SER A 115 28.95 7.45 -28.01
N THR A 116 27.97 7.61 -28.90
CA THR A 116 28.22 7.75 -30.35
C THR A 116 28.88 9.10 -30.66
N ALA A 117 28.44 10.17 -30.01
CA ALA A 117 29.05 11.49 -30.13
C ALA A 117 30.52 11.49 -29.65
N ALA A 118 30.80 10.86 -28.50
CA ALA A 118 32.16 10.71 -27.98
C ALA A 118 33.06 9.86 -28.90
N ALA A 119 32.51 8.82 -29.56
CA ALA A 119 33.24 8.02 -30.54
C ALA A 119 33.50 8.75 -31.88
N SER A 120 32.67 9.76 -32.21
CA SER A 120 32.79 10.57 -33.44
C SER A 120 33.63 11.84 -33.28
N ALA A 121 34.08 12.17 -32.06
CA ALA A 121 34.94 13.31 -31.81
C ALA A 121 36.37 13.03 -32.34
N PRO A 122 37.03 13.96 -33.05
CA PRO A 122 38.40 13.76 -33.48
C PRO A 122 39.30 13.62 -32.26
N ALA A 123 40.14 12.58 -32.26
CA ALA A 123 41.13 12.34 -31.21
C ALA A 123 42.21 13.43 -31.24
N ALA A 124 41.94 14.57 -30.62
CA ALA A 124 42.92 15.61 -30.34
C ALA A 124 43.15 15.68 -28.82
N ALA A 125 44.42 15.48 -28.47
CA ALA A 125 45.02 15.32 -27.16
C ALA A 125 44.54 16.29 -26.06
N ALA A 126 44.44 15.78 -24.83
CA ALA A 126 45.09 16.39 -23.66
C ALA A 126 45.13 15.39 -22.49
N VAL A 127 46.34 15.06 -22.05
CA VAL A 127 46.63 14.46 -20.75
C VAL A 127 46.32 15.50 -19.67
N ALA A 128 45.41 15.19 -18.75
CA ALA A 128 45.29 15.89 -17.47
C ALA A 128 45.07 14.85 -16.36
N ALA A 129 45.89 14.93 -15.32
CA ALA A 129 45.97 13.99 -14.20
C ALA A 129 44.64 13.85 -13.43
N PRO A 130 44.35 12.69 -12.81
CA PRO A 130 43.15 12.55 -12.01
C PRO A 130 43.32 13.30 -10.68
N ALA A 131 42.54 14.37 -10.48
CA ALA A 131 42.26 14.86 -9.15
C ALA A 131 41.41 13.82 -8.41
N SER A 132 41.81 13.49 -7.18
CA SER A 132 41.22 12.44 -6.35
C SER A 132 39.72 12.67 -6.12
N VAL A 133 38.90 11.67 -6.42
CA VAL A 133 37.48 11.64 -6.03
C VAL A 133 37.37 11.23 -4.55
N ALA A 134 36.85 12.12 -3.73
CA ALA A 134 36.36 11.76 -2.40
C ALA A 134 35.03 10.98 -2.55
N SER A 135 34.92 9.82 -1.89
CA SER A 135 33.68 9.05 -1.79
C SER A 135 32.61 9.80 -1.00
N PRO A 136 31.35 9.88 -1.45
CA PRO A 136 30.26 10.23 -0.56
C PRO A 136 29.82 8.95 0.16
N ALA A 137 30.55 8.60 1.23
CA ALA A 137 30.02 7.76 2.29
C ALA A 137 29.64 8.65 3.47
N ALA A 138 28.45 8.37 4.00
CA ALA A 138 27.87 8.92 5.23
C ALA A 138 27.19 10.31 5.12
N ALA A 139 25.86 10.25 5.05
CA ALA A 139 25.03 10.99 5.99
C ALA A 139 23.77 10.15 6.28
N ALA A 140 23.94 9.16 7.15
CA ALA A 140 22.85 8.80 8.04
C ALA A 140 22.60 10.05 8.89
N ALA A 141 21.47 10.72 8.65
CA ALA A 141 21.03 11.83 9.49
C ALA A 141 19.73 11.39 10.14
N ASP A 142 19.75 11.47 11.48
CA ASP A 142 18.71 11.11 12.40
C ASP A 142 17.32 11.58 11.95
N PHE A 143 16.36 10.67 12.07
CA PHE A 143 14.94 10.97 11.91
C PHE A 143 14.46 11.74 13.14
N ALA A 144 14.78 13.03 13.18
CA ALA A 144 14.14 13.96 14.11
C ALA A 144 12.74 14.27 13.57
N ALA A 145 11.71 13.84 14.31
CA ALA A 145 10.33 14.18 14.03
C ALA A 145 10.12 15.70 14.06
N PRO A 146 9.58 16.34 12.99
CA PRO A 146 9.09 17.70 13.10
C PRO A 146 7.67 17.73 13.66
N SER A 147 7.49 18.68 14.58
CA SER A 147 6.30 19.06 15.31
C SER A 147 5.17 19.63 14.45
N ASP A 148 3.96 19.50 14.97
CA ASP A 148 2.65 19.74 14.35
C ASP A 148 2.40 21.16 13.78
N GLY A 149 1.54 21.18 12.75
CA GLY A 149 0.71 22.32 12.33
C GLY A 149 0.27 22.16 10.88
N GLY A 150 -1.00 22.06 10.49
CA GLY A 150 -2.28 22.08 11.18
C GLY A 150 -3.38 22.18 10.11
N GLY A 151 -4.27 21.18 10.03
CA GLY A 151 -5.35 21.09 9.04
C GLY A 151 -6.30 19.92 9.32
N ALA A 152 -7.07 20.06 10.42
CA ALA A 152 -8.23 19.26 10.86
C ALA A 152 -8.27 17.75 10.51
N ALA A 153 -7.27 16.99 10.98
CA ALA A 153 -7.45 15.58 11.30
C ALA A 153 -8.00 15.47 12.74
N SER A 154 -9.01 14.63 12.95
CA SER A 154 -9.49 14.30 14.31
C SER A 154 -8.33 13.79 15.16
N GLU A 155 -8.17 14.32 16.38
CA GLU A 155 -7.02 14.05 17.25
C GLU A 155 -6.72 12.54 17.39
N PRO A 156 -5.44 12.14 17.43
CA PRO A 156 -5.06 10.77 17.77
C PRO A 156 -5.49 10.47 19.21
N ARG A 157 -6.56 9.70 19.37
CA ARG A 157 -7.05 9.26 20.68
C ARG A 157 -5.99 8.39 21.37
N ALA A 158 -5.53 8.83 22.53
CA ALA A 158 -4.67 8.04 23.39
C ALA A 158 -5.35 6.70 23.73
N VAL A 159 -4.68 5.59 23.44
CA VAL A 159 -5.15 4.25 23.82
C VAL A 159 -5.02 4.12 25.34
N SER A 160 -6.14 3.91 26.00
CA SER A 160 -6.22 3.81 27.45
C SER A 160 -5.46 2.58 27.98
N ALA A 161 -5.05 2.64 29.25
CA ALA A 161 -4.38 1.53 29.91
C ALA A 161 -5.24 0.24 29.95
N SER A 162 -6.58 0.38 29.95
CA SER A 162 -7.52 -0.74 29.88
C SER A 162 -7.54 -1.39 28.50
N GLU A 163 -7.49 -0.61 27.42
CA GLU A 163 -7.41 -1.10 26.04
C GLU A 163 -6.09 -1.84 25.78
N LEU A 164 -4.96 -1.30 26.27
CA LEU A 164 -3.67 -1.98 26.23
C LEU A 164 -3.66 -3.29 27.04
N LYS A 165 -4.33 -3.32 28.20
CA LYS A 165 -4.47 -4.52 29.02
C LYS A 165 -5.36 -5.57 28.34
N ALA A 166 -6.43 -5.15 27.66
CA ALA A 166 -7.30 -6.04 26.87
C ALA A 166 -6.55 -6.64 25.66
N ALA A 167 -5.79 -5.83 24.92
CA ALA A 167 -4.98 -6.31 23.80
C ALA A 167 -3.90 -7.31 24.23
N ARG A 168 -3.24 -7.06 25.38
CA ARG A 168 -2.26 -8.00 25.96
C ARG A 168 -2.90 -9.29 26.45
N ARG A 169 -4.15 -9.24 26.95
CA ARG A 169 -4.91 -10.43 27.37
C ARG A 169 -5.29 -11.29 26.16
N LEU A 170 -5.84 -10.68 25.11
CA LEU A 170 -6.16 -11.36 23.85
C LEU A 170 -4.93 -12.02 23.22
N ARG A 171 -3.78 -11.32 23.18
CA ARG A 171 -2.52 -11.89 22.68
C ARG A 171 -2.08 -13.14 23.48
N ARG A 172 -2.26 -13.13 24.81
CA ARG A 172 -1.94 -14.29 25.68
C ARG A 172 -2.93 -15.44 25.52
N GLU A 173 -4.19 -15.16 25.22
CA GLU A 173 -5.20 -16.19 24.96
C GLU A 173 -4.95 -16.85 23.59
N MET A 174 -4.60 -16.06 22.58
CA MET A 174 -4.24 -16.56 21.24
C MET A 174 -2.94 -17.37 21.26
N SER A 175 -1.99 -17.05 22.16
CA SER A 175 -0.72 -17.77 22.27
C SER A 175 -0.80 -19.09 23.04
N ARG A 176 -1.93 -19.43 23.68
CA ARG A 176 -2.06 -20.65 24.48
C ARG A 176 -2.35 -21.90 23.64
N GLY A 177 -2.51 -21.77 22.32
CA GLY A 177 -2.82 -22.91 21.44
C GLY A 177 -4.21 -23.49 21.72
N TRP A 178 -4.83 -24.09 20.71
CA TRP A 178 -6.16 -24.70 20.87
C TRP A 178 -6.00 -26.07 21.57
N PRO A 179 -6.77 -26.39 22.63
CA PRO A 179 -6.83 -27.76 23.12
C PRO A 179 -7.37 -28.65 22.00
N ARG A 180 -6.62 -29.73 21.69
CA ARG A 180 -6.94 -30.70 20.64
C ARG A 180 -8.28 -31.39 20.87
#